data_AF-A0A3D4FJW3-F1
#
_entry.id   AF-A0A3D4FJW3-F1
#
_cell.length_a   1.000
_cell.length_b   1.000
_cell.length_c   1.000
_cell.angle_alpha   90.00
_cell.angle_beta   90.00
_cell.angle_gamma   90.00
#
_symmetry.space_group_name_H-M   'P 1'
#
loop_
_entity.id
_entity.type
_entity.pdbx_description
1 polymer ?
#
loop_
_entity_poly.entity_id
_entity_poly.type
_entity_poly.pdbx_seq_one_letter_code
_entity_poly.pdbx_strand_id
1 'polypeptide(L)'
;MKKIHGILYIVLSAIAFGIMPILAKLAYSGGANVQTTLFLRFSFATLMLFYYIKSKNISLKLEKKQYALLIFLGVAGYSLTSMMLFLSYN
;
A
#
# COMPACT_ATOMS: atom_id res chain seq x y z
N MET A 1 -3.54 -2.13 -23.80
CA MET A 1 -2.67 -1.03 -23.31
C MET A 1 -1.46 -0.92 -24.22
N LYS A 2 -1.09 0.28 -24.71
CA LYS A 2 0.13 0.44 -25.53
C LYS A 2 1.36 0.16 -24.66
N LYS A 3 2.34 -0.60 -25.15
CA LYS A 3 3.54 -1.03 -24.38
C LYS A 3 4.21 0.11 -23.59
N ILE A 4 4.24 1.32 -24.15
CA ILE A 4 4.80 2.52 -23.52
C ILE A 4 4.14 2.88 -22.17
N HIS A 5 2.82 2.70 -22.02
CA HIS A 5 2.12 3.08 -20.79
C HIS A 5 2.50 2.14 -19.63
N GLY A 6 2.66 0.84 -19.93
CA GLY A 6 3.15 -0.13 -18.95
C GLY A 6 4.56 0.18 -18.48
N ILE A 7 5.46 0.54 -19.41
CA ILE A 7 6.83 0.95 -19.10
C ILE A 7 6.83 2.18 -18.18
N LEU A 8 6.03 3.19 -18.48
CA LEU A 8 5.91 4.40 -17.65
C LEU A 8 5.43 4.07 -16.23
N TYR A 9 4.44 3.20 -16.07
CA TYR A 9 3.97 2.80 -14.74
C TYR A 9 5.04 2.03 -13.94
N ILE A 10 5.84 1.19 -14.61
CA ILE A 10 6.96 0.48 -13.96
C ILE A 10 8.02 1.48 -13.49
N VAL A 11 8.41 2.44 -14.34
CA VAL A 11 9.40 3.47 -14.00
C VAL A 11 8.93 4.32 -12.82
N LEU A 12 7.67 4.78 -12.84
CA LEU A 12 7.09 5.57 -11.75
C LEU A 12 7.04 4.76 -10.44
N SER A 13 6.65 3.49 -10.52
CA SER A 13 6.65 2.58 -9.36
C SER A 13 8.06 2.42 -8.78
N ALA A 14 9.05 2.15 -9.64
CA ALA A 14 10.45 1.98 -9.21
C ALA A 14 11.01 3.23 -8.52
N ILE A 15 10.72 4.42 -9.07
CA ILE A 15 11.09 5.70 -8.45
C ILE A 15 10.42 5.85 -7.08
N ALA A 16 9.12 5.59 -6.97
CA ALA A 16 8.38 5.68 -5.71
C ALA A 16 8.93 4.72 -4.65
N PHE A 17 9.22 3.46 -5.03
CA PHE A 17 9.84 2.47 -4.13
C PHE A 17 11.27 2.86 -3.72
N GLY A 18 12.06 3.46 -4.62
CA GLY A 18 13.41 3.93 -4.32
C GLY A 18 13.45 5.11 -3.35
N ILE A 19 12.47 6.03 -3.45
CA ILE A 19 12.38 7.22 -2.57
C ILE A 19 11.73 6.88 -1.21
N MET A 20 10.88 5.84 -1.14
CA MET A 20 10.17 5.42 0.06
C MET A 20 11.02 5.33 1.35
N PRO A 21 12.20 4.67 1.38
CA PRO A 21 13.02 4.60 2.60
C PRO A 21 13.53 5.98 3.07
N ILE A 22 13.81 6.90 2.15
CA ILE A 22 14.25 8.26 2.48
C ILE A 22 13.12 9.00 3.20
N LEU A 23 11.90 8.92 2.67
CA LEU A 23 10.72 9.53 3.27
C LEU A 23 10.36 8.88 4.61
N ALA A 24 10.52 7.56 4.74
CA ALA A 24 10.28 6.85 6.00
C ALA A 24 11.24 7.33 7.10
N LYS A 25 12.54 7.44 6.80
CA LYS A 25 13.54 8.00 7.74
C LYS A 25 13.22 9.44 8.13
N LEU A 26 12.78 10.27 7.18
CA LEU A 26 12.36 11.63 7.47
C LEU A 26 11.15 11.66 8.42
N ALA A 27 10.15 10.80 8.19
CA ALA A 27 9.00 10.69 9.09
C ALA A 27 9.43 10.25 10.50
N TYR A 28 10.34 9.29 10.61
CA TYR A 28 10.86 8.84 11.90
C TYR A 28 11.63 9.94 12.63
N SER A 29 12.41 10.75 11.91
CA SER A 29 13.09 11.92 12.48
C SER A 29 12.11 12.98 13.01
N GLY A 30 10.91 13.06 12.44
CA GLY A 30 9.81 13.91 12.92
C GLY A 30 9.03 13.33 14.10
N GLY A 31 9.49 12.22 14.69
CA GLY A 31 8.87 11.56 15.84
C GLY A 31 7.84 10.48 15.50
N ALA A 32 7.62 10.19 14.21
CA ALA A 32 6.83 9.02 13.82
C ALA A 32 7.59 7.73 14.09
N ASN A 33 6.87 6.61 14.08
CA ASN A 33 7.46 5.28 14.17
C ASN A 33 6.88 4.39 13.06
N VAL A 34 7.40 3.16 12.95
CA VAL A 34 6.97 2.19 11.94
C VAL A 34 5.45 2.00 11.96
N GLN A 35 4.85 1.85 13.15
CA GLN A 35 3.42 1.56 13.31
C GLN A 35 2.55 2.72 12.85
N THR A 36 2.84 3.94 13.32
CA THR A 36 2.12 5.17 12.95
C THR A 36 2.24 5.45 11.45
N THR A 37 3.42 5.26 10.88
CA THR A 37 3.67 5.46 9.44
C THR A 37 2.86 4.49 8.58
N LEU A 38 2.87 3.19 8.93
CA LEU A 38 2.10 2.17 8.22
C LEU A 38 0.59 2.37 8.39
N PHE A 39 0.14 2.70 9.59
CA PHE A 39 -1.27 2.96 9.88
C PHE A 39 -1.81 4.10 9.01
N LEU A 40 -1.09 5.23 8.96
CA LEU A 40 -1.46 6.36 8.11
C LEU A 40 -1.43 5.97 6.62
N ARG A 41 -0.35 5.31 6.16
CA ARG A 41 -0.21 4.87 4.76
C ARG A 41 -1.38 3.99 4.31
N PHE A 42 -1.75 2.98 5.10
CA PHE A 42 -2.85 2.08 4.76
C PHE A 42 -4.22 2.74 4.91
N SER A 43 -4.38 3.67 5.85
CA SER A 43 -5.61 4.45 5.98
C SER A 43 -5.83 5.33 4.75
N PHE A 44 -4.81 6.07 4.31
CA PHE A 44 -4.86 6.88 3.08
C PHE A 44 -5.14 6.01 1.85
N ALA A 45 -4.43 4.89 1.69
CA ALA A 45 -4.66 3.97 0.57
C ALA A 45 -6.10 3.42 0.58
N THR A 46 -6.62 3.07 1.74
CA THR A 46 -8.00 2.59 1.89
C THR A 46 -9.00 3.66 1.47
N LEU A 47 -8.83 4.90 1.94
CA LEU A 47 -9.71 6.02 1.57
C LEU A 47 -9.69 6.28 0.06
N MET A 48 -8.51 6.31 -0.55
CA MET A 48 -8.35 6.54 -1.99
C MET A 48 -8.97 5.42 -2.83
N LEU A 49 -8.71 4.16 -2.48
CA LEU A 49 -9.25 3.01 -3.20
C LEU A 49 -10.76 2.87 -3.00
N PHE A 50 -11.25 3.15 -1.80
CA PHE A 50 -12.69 3.14 -1.51
C PHE A 50 -13.42 4.21 -2.32
N TYR A 51 -12.87 5.43 -2.38
CA TYR A 51 -13.39 6.49 -3.23
C TYR A 51 -13.41 6.10 -4.71
N TYR A 52 -12.32 5.50 -5.21
CA TYR A 52 -12.23 5.02 -6.58
C TYR A 52 -13.29 3.96 -6.91
N ILE A 53 -13.44 2.96 -6.04
CA ILE A 53 -14.44 1.88 -6.19
C ILE A 53 -15.86 2.46 -6.22
N LYS A 54 -16.16 3.38 -5.30
CA LYS A 54 -17.47 4.04 -5.22
C LYS A 54 -17.74 4.90 -6.46
N SER A 55 -16.76 5.67 -6.93
CA SER A 55 -16.87 6.48 -8.15
C SER A 55 -17.13 5.64 -9.41
N LYS A 56 -16.56 4.43 -9.47
CA LYS A 56 -16.76 3.48 -10.57
C LYS A 56 -17.99 2.58 -10.41
N ASN A 57 -18.77 2.72 -9.34
CA ASN A 57 -19.90 1.83 -9.00
C ASN A 57 -19.54 0.34 -9.03
N ILE A 58 -18.30 0.00 -8.61
CA ILE A 58 -17.86 -1.40 -8.55
C ILE A 58 -18.48 -2.04 -7.31
N SER A 59 -19.14 -3.18 -7.49
CA SER A 59 -19.73 -3.94 -6.38
C SER A 59 -18.65 -4.46 -5.43
N LEU A 60 -18.81 -4.20 -4.13
CA LEU A 60 -17.97 -4.74 -3.06
C LEU A 60 -18.43 -6.12 -2.55
N LYS A 61 -19.43 -6.73 -3.21
CA LYS A 61 -19.91 -8.06 -2.85
C LYS A 61 -18.84 -9.10 -3.16
N LEU A 62 -18.45 -9.86 -2.16
CA LEU A 62 -17.48 -10.95 -2.26
C LEU A 62 -18.13 -12.25 -1.80
N GLU A 63 -17.62 -13.38 -2.29
CA GLU A 63 -17.99 -14.70 -1.77
C GLU A 63 -17.34 -14.93 -0.39
N LYS A 64 -17.98 -15.70 0.49
CA LYS A 64 -17.45 -16.05 1.83
C LYS A 64 -16.00 -16.56 1.79
N LYS A 65 -15.64 -17.35 0.78
CA LYS A 65 -14.27 -17.85 0.58
C LYS A 65 -13.27 -16.74 0.23
N GLN A 66 -13.70 -15.75 -0.55
CA GLN A 66 -12.87 -14.62 -0.94
C GLN A 66 -12.56 -13.72 0.26
N TYR A 67 -13.50 -13.55 1.21
CA TYR A 67 -13.23 -12.81 2.45
C TYR A 67 -12.08 -13.43 3.25
N ALA A 68 -12.10 -14.75 3.46
CA ALA A 68 -11.03 -15.44 4.19
C ALA A 68 -9.68 -15.28 3.49
N LEU A 69 -9.65 -15.40 2.15
CA LEU A 69 -8.45 -15.24 1.35
C LEU A 69 -7.90 -13.80 1.40
N LEU A 70 -8.77 -12.79 1.34
CA LEU A 70 -8.38 -11.38 1.43
C LEU A 70 -7.87 -11.02 2.82
N ILE A 71 -8.48 -11.54 3.89
CA ILE A 71 -8.00 -11.34 5.26
C ILE A 71 -6.61 -11.96 5.40
N PHE A 72 -6.42 -13.20 4.93
CA PHE A 72 -5.12 -13.85 4.98
C PHE A 72 -4.05 -13.08 4.17
N LEU A 73 -4.36 -12.69 2.94
CA LEU A 73 -3.43 -11.96 2.08
C LEU A 73 -3.12 -10.56 2.63
N GLY A 74 -4.12 -9.88 3.18
CA GLY A 74 -3.98 -8.55 3.76
C GLY A 74 -3.16 -8.56 5.05
N VAL A 75 -3.48 -9.46 5.98
CA VAL A 75 -2.81 -9.56 7.28
C VAL A 75 -1.46 -10.26 7.16
N ALA A 76 -1.45 -11.51 6.71
CA ALA A 76 -0.23 -12.33 6.69
C ALA A 76 0.68 -12.02 5.49
N GLY A 77 0.11 -11.64 4.34
CA GLY A 77 0.92 -11.32 3.17
C GLY A 77 1.48 -9.89 3.24
N TYR A 78 0.60 -8.91 2.99
CA TYR A 78 1.03 -7.54 2.72
C TYR A 78 1.39 -6.74 3.97
N SER A 79 0.63 -6.88 5.06
CA SER A 79 0.90 -6.13 6.30
C SER A 79 2.20 -6.58 6.95
N LEU A 80 2.44 -7.89 7.08
CA LEU A 80 3.71 -8.41 7.61
C LEU A 80 4.90 -8.00 6.74
N THR A 81 4.79 -8.15 5.42
CA THR A 81 5.88 -7.76 4.50
C THR A 81 6.19 -6.26 4.63
N SER A 82 5.15 -5.42 4.66
CA SER A 82 5.33 -3.98 4.82
C SER A 82 5.92 -3.62 6.18
N MET A 83 5.53 -4.32 7.24
CA MET A 83 6.09 -4.12 8.58
C MET A 83 7.56 -4.50 8.63
N MET A 84 7.96 -5.66 8.12
CA MET A 84 9.36 -6.08 8.05
C MET A 84 10.20 -5.10 7.22
N LEU A 85 9.67 -4.63 6.09
CA LEU A 85 10.35 -3.67 5.23
C LEU A 85 10.56 -2.32 5.93
N PHE A 86 9.53 -1.77 6.59
CA PHE A 86 9.63 -0.49 7.29
C PHE A 86 10.44 -0.57 8.58
N LEU A 87 10.48 -1.74 9.23
CA LEU A 87 11.42 -2.03 10.32
C LEU A 87 12.87 -1.98 9.81
N SER A 88 13.15 -2.52 8.62
CA SER A 88 14.49 -2.47 8.02
C SER A 88 14.93 -1.07 7.59
N TYR A 89 14.02 -0.10 7.51
CA TYR A 89 14.35 1.30 7.20
C TYR A 89 14.74 2.11 8.42
N ASN A 90 14.37 1.64 9.61
CA ASN A 90 14.74 2.22 10.90
C ASN A 90 16.14 1.75 11.28
#